data_AF-O51805-F1
#
_entry.id   AF-O51805-F1
#
_cell.length_a   1.000
_cell.length_b   1.000
_cell.length_c   1.000
_cell.angle_alpha   90.00
_cell.angle_beta   90.00
_cell.angle_gamma   90.00
#
_symmetry.space_group_name_H-M   'P 1'
#
loop_
_entity.id
_entity.type
_entity.pdbx_description
1 polymer ?
#
loop_
_entity_poly.entity_id
_entity_poly.type
_entity_poly.pdbx_seq_one_letter_code
_entity_poly.pdbx_strand_id
1 'polypeptide(L)'
;LAVAGLAGVPKPVIKNARAKLQQLELLSSQPAETRKPSRVDIANQLSLIPEPSAVEQALAGVDPDQLTPRQALDLDMLYQLKKLL
;
A
#
# COMPACT_ATOMS: atom_id res chain seq x y z
N LEU A 1 -23.75 -19.29 -1.32
CA LEU A 1 -23.82 -19.16 0.16
C LEU A 1 -24.62 -20.26 0.86
N ALA A 2 -25.48 -21.03 0.18
CA ALA A 2 -26.35 -22.04 0.82
C ALA A 2 -25.59 -23.15 1.56
N VAL A 3 -24.34 -23.42 1.19
CA VAL A 3 -23.50 -24.46 1.80
C VAL A 3 -22.65 -23.95 2.98
N ALA A 4 -22.50 -22.62 3.16
CA ALA A 4 -21.61 -22.04 4.17
C ALA A 4 -22.09 -22.30 5.62
N GLY A 5 -23.41 -22.44 5.81
CA GLY A 5 -23.98 -22.77 7.12
C GLY A 5 -23.66 -24.20 7.58
N LEU A 6 -23.42 -25.12 6.64
CA LEU A 6 -23.06 -26.50 6.92
C LEU A 6 -21.56 -26.64 7.27
N ALA A 7 -20.74 -25.67 6.84
CA ALA A 7 -19.29 -25.67 7.01
C ALA A 7 -18.79 -25.02 8.33
N GLY A 8 -19.68 -24.79 9.30
CA GLY A 8 -19.32 -24.21 10.60
C GLY A 8 -19.00 -22.71 10.59
N VAL A 9 -19.33 -21.99 9.50
CA VAL A 9 -19.07 -20.55 9.39
C VAL A 9 -20.01 -19.77 10.32
N PRO A 10 -19.51 -18.83 11.16
CA PRO A 10 -20.36 -18.05 12.05
C PRO A 10 -21.43 -17.25 11.31
N LYS A 11 -22.67 -17.27 11.84
CA LYS A 11 -23.82 -16.49 11.33
C LYS A 11 -23.50 -15.00 11.04
N PRO A 12 -22.75 -14.25 11.87
CA PRO A 12 -22.43 -12.85 11.56
C PRO A 12 -21.58 -12.69 10.29
N VAL A 13 -20.68 -13.64 10.01
CA VAL A 13 -19.82 -13.61 8.81
C VAL A 13 -20.65 -13.83 7.55
N ILE A 14 -21.60 -14.78 7.58
CA ILE A 14 -22.51 -15.03 6.46
C ILE A 14 -23.37 -13.78 6.18
N LYS A 15 -23.83 -13.08 7.22
CA LYS A 15 -24.60 -11.83 7.09
C LYS A 15 -23.77 -10.72 6.42
N ASN A 16 -22.53 -10.52 6.87
CA ASN A 16 -21.63 -9.53 6.29
C ASN A 16 -21.29 -9.85 4.83
N ALA A 17 -21.05 -11.13 4.52
CA ALA A 17 -20.79 -11.57 3.15
C ALA A 17 -21.98 -11.30 2.22
N ARG A 18 -23.23 -11.53 2.69
CA ARG A 18 -24.45 -11.19 1.92
C ARG A 18 -24.55 -9.69 1.66
N ALA A 19 -24.34 -8.86 2.68
CA ALA A 19 -24.39 -7.42 2.53
C ALA A 19 -23.35 -6.91 1.51
N LYS A 20 -22.12 -7.44 1.56
CA LYS A 20 -21.07 -7.09 0.61
C LYS A 20 -21.40 -7.53 -0.81
N LEU A 21 -22.00 -8.71 -0.96
CA LEU A 21 -22.43 -9.23 -2.26
C LEU A 21 -23.51 -8.33 -2.88
N GLN A 22 -24.52 -7.93 -2.11
CA GLN A 22 -25.56 -7.00 -2.57
C GLN A 22 -24.99 -5.64 -3.00
N GLN A 23 -24.02 -5.10 -2.25
CA GLN A 23 -23.31 -3.88 -2.64
C GLN A 23 -22.60 -4.04 -3.99
N LEU A 24 -21.95 -5.17 -4.21
CA LEU A 24 -21.23 -5.43 -5.46
C LEU A 24 -22.19 -5.63 -6.64
N GLU A 25 -23.33 -6.29 -6.43
CA GLU A 25 -24.38 -6.43 -7.45
C GLU A 25 -24.94 -5.06 -7.86
N LEU A 26 -25.21 -4.18 -6.89
CA LEU A 26 -25.61 -2.78 -7.12
C LEU A 26 -24.54 -2.01 -7.92
N LEU A 27 -23.26 -2.17 -7.58
CA LEU A 27 -22.15 -1.54 -8.31
C LEU A 27 -21.95 -2.13 -9.72
N SER A 28 -22.27 -3.40 -9.93
CA SER A 28 -22.16 -4.07 -11.23
C SER A 28 -23.34 -3.75 -12.15
N SER A 29 -24.49 -3.40 -11.59
CA SER A 29 -25.72 -3.08 -12.33
C SER A 29 -25.77 -1.63 -12.83
N GLN A 30 -24.78 -0.79 -12.48
CA GLN A 30 -24.66 0.54 -13.09
C GLN A 30 -24.14 0.42 -14.53
N PRO A 31 -24.80 1.06 -15.52
CA PRO A 31 -24.32 1.11 -16.90
C PRO A 31 -22.88 1.63 -16.95
N ALA A 32 -22.02 0.95 -17.72
CA ALA A 32 -20.63 1.32 -17.89
C ALA A 32 -20.43 2.74 -18.48
N GLU A 33 -21.48 3.38 -18.99
CA GLU A 33 -21.44 4.73 -19.58
C GLU A 33 -21.24 5.88 -18.58
N THR A 34 -21.56 5.71 -17.29
CA THR A 34 -21.24 6.74 -16.27
C THR A 34 -19.87 6.56 -15.64
N ARG A 35 -19.19 5.44 -15.92
CA ARG A 35 -17.75 5.30 -15.67
C ARG A 35 -16.99 5.97 -16.81
N LYS A 36 -17.16 7.28 -16.97
CA LYS A 36 -16.06 8.06 -17.51
C LYS A 36 -14.89 7.76 -16.58
N PRO A 37 -13.77 7.19 -17.05
CA PRO A 37 -12.55 7.38 -16.30
C PRO A 37 -12.45 8.89 -16.18
N SER A 38 -12.58 9.42 -14.95
CA SER A 38 -11.98 10.70 -14.66
C SER A 38 -10.60 10.57 -15.27
N ARG A 39 -10.33 11.35 -16.30
CA ARG A 39 -9.01 11.44 -16.89
C ARG A 39 -8.20 11.97 -15.74
N VAL A 40 -7.68 11.06 -14.92
CA VAL A 40 -6.83 11.38 -13.81
C VAL A 40 -5.69 12.05 -14.53
N ASP A 41 -5.54 13.35 -14.31
CA ASP A 41 -4.46 14.12 -14.88
C ASP A 41 -3.18 13.37 -14.53
N ILE A 42 -2.61 12.67 -15.51
CA ILE A 42 -1.42 11.82 -15.33
C ILE A 42 -0.28 12.71 -14.79
N ALA A 43 -0.33 14.00 -15.10
CA ALA A 43 0.50 15.04 -14.50
C ALA A 43 0.35 15.16 -12.97
N ASN A 44 -0.87 15.09 -12.43
CA ASN A 44 -1.11 15.09 -10.98
C ASN A 44 -0.77 13.76 -10.32
N GLN A 45 -0.79 12.63 -11.07
CA GLN A 45 -0.33 11.33 -10.57
C GLN A 45 1.18 11.19 -10.52
N LEU A 46 1.92 11.85 -11.42
CA LEU A 46 3.38 11.91 -11.33
C LEU A 46 3.83 12.70 -10.10
N SER A 47 3.08 13.74 -9.72
CA SER A 47 3.28 14.48 -8.45
C SER A 47 2.90 13.69 -7.19
N LEU A 48 2.26 12.53 -7.32
CA LEU A 48 1.91 11.65 -6.20
C LEU A 48 3.00 10.61 -5.91
N ILE A 49 4.05 10.52 -6.73
CA ILE A 49 5.23 9.73 -6.41
C ILE A 49 6.09 10.62 -5.53
N PRO A 50 6.17 10.39 -4.20
CA PRO A 50 7.07 11.16 -3.37
C PRO A 50 8.49 10.97 -3.89
N GLU A 51 9.18 12.08 -4.17
CA GLU A 51 10.61 11.99 -4.49
C GLU A 51 11.34 11.39 -3.28
N PRO A 52 12.30 10.50 -3.51
CA PRO A 52 13.04 9.90 -2.42
C PRO A 52 13.72 11.00 -1.62
N SER A 53 13.47 11.00 -0.32
CA SER A 53 14.09 11.89 0.64
C SER A 53 15.62 11.77 0.60
N ALA A 54 16.33 12.81 1.05
CA ALA A 54 17.79 12.79 1.11
C ALA A 54 18.33 11.58 1.90
N VAL A 55 17.57 11.11 2.89
CA VAL A 55 17.85 9.91 3.69
C VAL A 55 17.75 8.64 2.84
N GLU A 56 16.68 8.49 2.06
CA GLU A 56 16.46 7.33 1.19
C GLU A 56 17.52 7.26 0.08
N GLN A 57 17.91 8.40 -0.48
CA GLN A 57 18.97 8.48 -1.48
C GLN A 57 20.33 8.10 -0.88
N ALA A 58 20.65 8.58 0.32
CA ALA A 58 21.88 8.21 1.02
C ALA A 58 21.93 6.71 1.35
N LEU A 59 20.79 6.10 1.68
CA LEU A 59 20.71 4.68 2.04
C LEU A 59 20.82 3.75 0.83
N ALA A 60 20.42 4.19 -0.37
CA ALA A 60 20.45 3.37 -1.59
C ALA A 60 21.86 2.92 -2.00
N GLY A 61 22.91 3.63 -1.60
CA GLY A 61 24.31 3.31 -1.89
C GLY A 61 25.01 2.46 -0.83
N VAL A 62 24.31 2.05 0.23
CA VAL A 62 24.91 1.40 1.41
C VAL A 62 24.73 -0.10 1.33
N ASP A 63 25.84 -0.84 1.36
CA ASP A 63 25.84 -2.30 1.47
C ASP A 63 26.09 -2.71 2.93
N PRO A 64 25.06 -3.14 3.68
CA PRO A 64 25.17 -3.46 5.10
C PRO A 64 26.05 -4.68 5.36
N ASP A 65 26.20 -5.59 4.40
CA ASP A 65 26.94 -6.84 4.57
C ASP A 65 28.46 -6.65 4.47
N GLN A 66 28.89 -5.54 3.88
CA GLN A 66 30.31 -5.15 3.78
C GLN A 66 30.76 -4.25 4.94
N LEU A 67 29.84 -3.81 5.80
CA LEU A 67 30.16 -2.95 6.93
C LEU A 67 30.68 -3.78 8.10
N THR A 68 31.83 -3.38 8.64
CA THR A 68 32.25 -3.92 9.94
C THR A 68 31.31 -3.39 11.04
N PRO A 69 31.10 -4.14 12.14
CA PRO A 69 30.26 -3.68 13.27
C PRO A 69 30.68 -2.32 13.82
N ARG A 70 31.98 -2.03 13.76
CA ARG A 70 32.52 -0.74 14.15
C ARG A 70 32.18 0.35 13.13
N GLN A 71 32.29 0.12 11.82
CA GLN A 71 31.90 1.10 10.78
C GLN A 71 30.38 1.36 10.73
N ALA A 72 29.55 0.37 11.07
CA ALA A 72 28.11 0.55 11.20
C ALA A 72 27.75 1.49 12.37
N LEU A 73 28.57 1.52 13.42
CA LEU A 73 28.39 2.35 14.62
C LEU A 73 29.24 3.63 14.60
N ASP A 74 30.40 3.62 13.95
CA ASP A 74 31.40 4.70 13.89
C ASP A 74 30.86 5.80 12.97
N LEU A 75 30.02 6.63 13.59
CA LEU A 75 30.10 8.09 13.59
C LEU A 75 29.75 8.90 12.35
N ASP A 76 29.86 8.38 11.13
CA ASP A 76 29.46 9.14 9.94
C ASP A 76 28.08 8.73 9.44
N MET A 77 27.83 7.45 9.15
CA MET A 77 26.59 7.08 8.45
C MET A 77 25.30 7.29 9.26
N LEU A 78 25.22 6.73 10.48
CA LEU A 78 24.00 6.83 11.30
C LEU A 78 23.76 8.27 11.79
N TYR A 79 24.82 9.02 12.09
CA TYR A 79 24.70 10.42 12.51
C TYR A 79 24.40 11.35 11.34
N GLN A 80 24.96 11.10 10.15
CA GLN A 80 24.61 11.85 8.93
C GLN A 80 23.17 11.59 8.52
N LEU A 81 22.71 10.34 8.52
CA LEU A 81 21.31 10.00 8.28
C LEU A 81 20.37 10.69 9.29
N LYS A 82 20.74 10.70 10.57
CA LYS A 82 19.96 11.40 11.61
C LYS A 82 19.89 12.93 11.40
N LYS A 83 20.91 13.52 10.78
CA LYS A 83 20.94 14.95 10.43
C LYS A 83 20.10 15.27 9.18
N LEU A 84 19.84 14.27 8.33
CA LEU A 84 19.03 14.37 7.13
C LEU A 84 17.54 14.10 7.37
N LEU A 85 17.19 13.53 8.53
CA LEU A 85 15.82 13.40 9.07
C LEU A 85 15.35 14.71 9.72
#